data_AF-A0A259HZR7-F1
#
_entry.id   AF-A0A259HZR7-F1
#
_cell.length_a   1.000
_cell.length_b   1.000
_cell.length_c   1.000
_cell.angle_alpha   90.00
_cell.angle_beta   90.00
_cell.angle_gamma   90.00
#
_symmetry.space_group_name_H-M   'P 1'
#
loop_
_entity.id
_entity.type
_entity.pdbx_description
1 polymer ?
#
loop_
_entity_poly.entity_id
_entity_poly.type
_entity_poly.pdbx_seq_one_letter_code
_entity_poly.pdbx_strand_id
1 'polypeptide(L)'
;SKADFPKKTIQMGKGFYKNGQLINTAFDFSEKNSVPLIDQHHIIQSVLFPEYVEKKRRFNWQTGVDSFVLRWMSAYPKESSFPNYDSSHYWDAYCKFLLYGSEKGSLPSGIRIFNKVGDAYGFLTDIAYIVDFDNKVEFLLSATISCNSDGIYNDDKYDYDRIGYPFLKNLGQLILDYEKTRERRFVPDLSKFQFIR
;
A
#
# COMPACT_ATOMS: atom_id res chain seq x y z
N SER A 1 24.87 15.40 2.09
CA SER A 1 25.09 14.11 2.77
C SER A 1 26.44 13.54 2.34
N LYS A 2 27.26 12.99 3.25
CA LYS A 2 28.50 12.24 2.95
C LYS A 2 28.28 10.72 2.93
N ALA A 3 27.02 10.29 2.81
CA ALA A 3 26.69 8.87 2.85
C ALA A 3 27.26 8.17 1.59
N ASP A 4 28.11 7.18 1.82
CA ASP A 4 28.57 6.25 0.80
C ASP A 4 27.55 5.12 0.70
N PHE A 5 26.82 5.06 -0.41
CA PHE A 5 25.83 4.02 -0.64
C PHE A 5 26.48 2.88 -1.43
N PRO A 6 26.28 1.62 -1.03
CA PRO A 6 26.81 0.50 -1.79
C PRO A 6 26.31 0.57 -3.23
N LYS A 7 27.23 0.52 -4.19
CA LYS A 7 26.89 0.41 -5.61
C LYS A 7 26.16 -0.91 -5.82
N LYS A 8 24.84 -0.83 -6.01
CA LYS A 8 24.04 -1.94 -6.49
C LYS A 8 24.05 -1.88 -8.01
N THR A 9 24.03 -3.04 -8.66
CA THR A 9 23.75 -3.13 -10.09
C THR A 9 22.44 -3.89 -10.22
N ILE A 10 21.36 -3.17 -10.43
CA ILE A 10 20.01 -3.76 -10.59
C ILE A 10 19.55 -3.43 -11.99
N GLN A 11 19.56 -4.44 -12.85
CA GLN A 11 19.16 -4.35 -14.25
C GLN A 11 17.94 -5.24 -14.46
N MET A 12 16.88 -4.72 -15.07
CA MET A 12 15.66 -5.48 -15.32
C MET A 12 15.11 -5.24 -16.72
N GLY A 13 14.29 -6.18 -17.18
CA GLY A 13 13.60 -6.10 -18.48
C GLY A 13 14.53 -6.20 -19.67
N LYS A 14 13.96 -6.01 -20.86
CA LYS A 14 14.65 -6.11 -22.14
C LYS A 14 14.78 -4.78 -22.87
N GLY A 15 14.05 -3.76 -22.43
CA GLY A 15 14.08 -2.44 -23.03
C GLY A 15 13.43 -1.39 -22.15
N PHE A 16 13.60 -0.13 -22.52
CA PHE A 16 12.91 0.98 -21.89
C PHE A 16 12.84 2.19 -22.81
N TYR A 17 11.87 3.07 -22.57
CA TYR A 17 11.82 4.37 -23.23
C TYR A 17 12.60 5.43 -22.48
N LYS A 18 13.33 6.25 -23.23
CA LYS A 18 13.98 7.47 -22.76
C LYS A 18 13.85 8.53 -23.84
N ASN A 19 13.30 9.70 -23.48
CA ASN A 19 13.07 10.81 -24.42
C ASN A 19 12.30 10.37 -25.69
N GLY A 20 11.29 9.50 -25.54
CA GLY A 20 10.49 8.99 -26.65
C GLY A 20 11.16 7.92 -27.53
N GLN A 21 12.40 7.52 -27.22
CA GLN A 21 13.13 6.48 -27.96
C GLN A 21 13.21 5.18 -27.17
N LEU A 22 12.96 4.06 -27.86
CA LEU A 22 13.17 2.73 -27.31
C LEU A 22 14.66 2.38 -27.28
N ILE A 23 15.16 2.09 -26.09
CA ILE A 23 16.51 1.57 -25.86
C ILE A 23 16.39 0.07 -25.59
N ASN A 24 17.00 -0.76 -26.45
CA ASN A 24 16.92 -2.23 -26.39
C ASN A 24 17.98 -2.85 -25.46
N THR A 25 18.03 -2.35 -24.22
CA THR A 25 18.85 -2.91 -23.14
C THR A 25 18.04 -2.94 -21.85
N ALA A 26 18.49 -3.71 -20.86
CA ALA A 26 17.89 -3.67 -19.52
C ALA A 26 17.89 -2.23 -18.95
N PHE A 27 16.87 -1.91 -18.16
CA PHE A 27 16.76 -0.63 -17.46
C PHE A 27 17.52 -0.68 -16.14
N ASP A 28 18.26 0.38 -15.86
CA ASP A 28 19.06 0.51 -14.64
C ASP A 28 18.24 1.07 -13.48
N PHE A 29 17.99 0.23 -12.47
CA PHE A 29 17.30 0.58 -11.23
C PHE A 29 18.25 0.96 -10.09
N SER A 30 19.57 0.99 -10.31
CA SER A 30 20.57 1.14 -9.25
C SER A 30 20.47 2.46 -8.49
N GLU A 31 19.95 3.52 -9.12
CA GLU A 31 19.73 4.84 -8.52
C GLU A 31 18.28 5.05 -8.03
N LYS A 32 17.41 4.04 -8.15
CA LYS A 32 16.02 4.15 -7.72
C LYS A 32 15.90 3.81 -6.23
N ASN A 33 14.97 4.50 -5.56
CA ASN A 33 14.64 4.19 -4.16
C ASN A 33 14.14 2.75 -4.07
N SER A 34 14.71 1.98 -3.14
CA SER A 34 14.31 0.60 -2.89
C SER A 34 14.18 0.34 -1.39
N VAL A 35 13.07 -0.27 -1.01
CA VAL A 35 12.80 -0.73 0.36
C VAL A 35 12.22 -2.15 0.27
N PRO A 36 12.87 -3.17 0.87
CA PRO A 36 12.33 -4.52 0.90
C PRO A 36 10.90 -4.59 1.44
N LEU A 37 10.05 -5.46 0.88
CA LEU A 37 8.66 -5.58 1.31
C LEU A 37 8.53 -5.91 2.81
N ILE A 38 9.43 -6.73 3.34
CA ILE A 38 9.48 -7.05 4.77
C ILE A 38 9.79 -5.82 5.64
N ASP A 39 10.66 -4.93 5.16
CA ASP A 39 10.97 -3.69 5.89
C ASP A 39 9.79 -2.72 5.83
N GLN A 40 9.11 -2.63 4.67
CA GLN A 40 7.85 -1.88 4.55
C GLN A 40 6.79 -2.43 5.53
N HIS A 41 6.67 -3.75 5.65
CA HIS A 41 5.76 -4.41 6.60
C HIS A 41 6.09 -4.07 8.06
N HIS A 42 7.38 -4.09 8.44
CA HIS A 42 7.80 -3.68 9.78
C HIS A 42 7.62 -2.18 10.04
N ILE A 43 7.79 -1.34 9.02
CA ILE A 43 7.54 0.10 9.12
C ILE A 43 6.07 0.35 9.45
N ILE A 44 5.13 -0.24 8.73
CA ILE A 44 3.70 -0.05 9.01
C ILE A 44 3.31 -0.58 10.39
N GLN A 45 3.91 -1.70 10.85
CA GLN A 45 3.76 -2.16 12.24
C GLN A 45 4.24 -1.11 13.26
N SER A 46 5.39 -0.47 13.02
CA SER A 46 5.88 0.58 13.92
C SER A 46 5.02 1.84 13.90
N VAL A 47 4.29 2.12 12.82
CA VAL A 47 3.37 3.27 12.75
C VAL A 47 2.09 2.95 13.51
N LEU A 48 1.50 1.77 13.29
CA LEU A 48 0.20 1.38 13.84
C LEU A 48 0.27 0.93 15.30
N PHE A 49 1.35 0.25 15.66
CA PHE A 49 1.48 -0.51 16.91
C PHE A 49 2.81 -0.20 17.63
N PRO A 50 3.20 1.08 17.79
CA PRO A 50 4.48 1.45 18.39
C PRO A 50 4.69 0.82 19.78
N GLU A 51 3.63 0.63 20.56
CA GLU A 51 3.65 0.00 21.88
C GLU A 51 4.20 -1.44 21.87
N TYR A 52 4.03 -2.17 20.76
CA TYR A 52 4.47 -3.56 20.57
C TYR A 52 5.81 -3.69 19.82
N VAL A 53 6.42 -2.58 19.41
CA VAL A 53 7.72 -2.55 18.73
C VAL A 53 8.83 -2.16 19.71
N GLU A 54 10.05 -2.68 19.59
CA GLU A 54 11.18 -2.26 20.45
C GLU A 54 11.45 -0.76 20.34
N LYS A 55 11.74 -0.07 21.46
CA LYS A 55 11.92 1.41 21.49
C LYS A 55 12.88 1.95 20.41
N LYS A 56 13.98 1.24 20.13
CA LYS A 56 14.98 1.62 19.11
C LYS A 56 14.51 1.49 17.65
N ARG A 57 13.39 0.79 17.42
CA ARG A 57 12.77 0.58 16.10
C ARG A 57 11.51 1.43 15.90
N ARG A 58 11.14 2.25 16.90
CA ARG A 58 10.00 3.17 16.84
C ARG A 58 10.40 4.47 16.17
N PHE A 59 9.47 5.10 15.49
CA PHE A 59 9.59 6.51 15.13
C PHE A 59 9.58 7.40 16.38
N ASN A 60 10.39 8.45 16.37
CA ASN A 60 10.39 9.48 17.41
C ASN A 60 9.39 10.58 17.05
N TRP A 61 8.09 10.29 17.25
CA TRP A 61 7.02 11.23 16.93
C TRP A 61 6.96 12.40 17.91
N GLN A 62 6.64 13.59 17.39
CA GLN A 62 6.09 14.65 18.23
C GLN A 62 4.66 14.28 18.64
N THR A 63 4.22 14.76 19.79
CA THR A 63 2.86 14.52 20.31
C THR A 63 1.80 14.86 19.24
N GLY A 64 0.91 13.92 18.95
CA GLY A 64 -0.21 14.10 18.01
C GLY A 64 0.11 13.80 16.53
N VAL A 65 1.38 13.62 16.15
CA VAL A 65 1.75 13.27 14.77
C VAL A 65 1.31 11.85 14.41
N ASP A 66 1.32 10.94 15.37
CA ASP A 66 0.83 9.57 15.22
C ASP A 66 -0.64 9.54 14.76
N SER A 67 -1.50 10.29 15.45
CA SER A 67 -2.93 10.40 15.12
C SER A 67 -3.15 11.04 13.76
N PHE A 68 -2.34 12.05 13.41
CA PHE A 68 -2.35 12.68 12.09
C PHE A 68 -2.01 11.67 10.98
N VAL A 69 -0.93 10.90 11.15
CA VAL A 69 -0.51 9.88 10.19
C VAL A 69 -1.58 8.81 10.03
N LEU A 70 -2.11 8.28 11.14
CA LEU A 70 -3.15 7.25 11.10
C LEU A 70 -4.42 7.73 10.40
N ARG A 71 -4.86 8.98 10.67
CA ARG A 71 -6.02 9.56 9.99
C ARG A 71 -5.83 9.53 8.47
N TRP A 72 -4.71 10.02 7.96
CA TRP A 72 -4.49 10.13 6.52
C TRP A 72 -4.15 8.81 5.84
N MET A 73 -3.51 7.86 6.53
CA MET A 73 -3.37 6.49 6.02
C MET A 73 -4.73 5.80 5.82
N SER A 74 -5.72 6.16 6.64
CA SER A 74 -7.06 5.56 6.63
C SER A 74 -8.07 6.27 5.72
N ALA A 75 -7.80 7.53 5.38
CA ALA A 75 -8.75 8.40 4.73
C ALA A 75 -9.09 7.96 3.30
N TYR A 76 -10.33 8.18 2.91
CA TYR A 76 -10.81 8.22 1.53
C TYR A 76 -10.62 9.64 0.96
N PRO A 77 -10.44 9.81 -0.37
CA PRO A 77 -10.23 11.13 -0.96
C PRO A 77 -11.28 12.17 -0.55
N LYS A 78 -12.57 11.77 -0.50
CA LYS A 78 -13.68 12.64 -0.10
C LYS A 78 -13.64 13.13 1.35
N GLU A 79 -12.84 12.50 2.21
CA GLU A 79 -12.70 12.88 3.62
C GLU A 79 -11.67 14.01 3.82
N SER A 80 -10.99 14.44 2.74
CA SER A 80 -10.11 15.61 2.72
C SER A 80 -10.89 16.88 2.39
N SER A 81 -10.86 17.86 3.30
CA SER A 81 -11.41 19.20 3.05
C SER A 81 -10.42 20.10 2.31
N PHE A 82 -9.10 19.88 2.44
CA PHE A 82 -8.07 20.62 1.72
C PHE A 82 -6.78 19.78 1.50
N PRO A 83 -6.35 19.57 0.25
CA PRO A 83 -7.10 19.86 -0.98
C PRO A 83 -8.40 19.03 -1.01
N ASN A 84 -9.45 19.58 -1.59
CA ASN A 84 -10.68 18.85 -1.85
C ASN A 84 -10.50 18.05 -3.15
N TYR A 85 -10.76 16.74 -3.11
CA TYR A 85 -10.62 15.85 -4.25
C TYR A 85 -11.97 15.60 -4.90
N ASP A 86 -12.09 15.92 -6.19
CA ASP A 86 -13.30 15.62 -6.97
C ASP A 86 -13.50 14.10 -7.08
N SER A 87 -14.60 13.60 -6.53
CA SER A 87 -14.98 12.19 -6.55
C SER A 87 -15.15 11.58 -7.95
N SER A 88 -15.34 12.41 -8.99
CA SER A 88 -15.37 11.95 -10.39
C SER A 88 -14.01 11.41 -10.86
N HIS A 89 -12.93 11.98 -10.31
CA HIS A 89 -11.54 11.63 -10.57
C HIS A 89 -10.92 10.77 -9.46
N TYR A 90 -11.34 10.99 -8.20
CA TYR A 90 -10.80 10.36 -6.99
C TYR A 90 -11.92 9.75 -6.15
N TRP A 91 -12.37 8.56 -6.52
CA TRP A 91 -13.42 7.84 -5.79
C TRP A 91 -12.89 7.23 -4.48
N ASP A 92 -13.78 6.71 -3.63
CA ASP A 92 -13.41 6.26 -2.27
C ASP A 92 -12.30 5.19 -2.24
N ALA A 93 -12.34 4.23 -3.15
CA ALA A 93 -11.32 3.17 -3.21
C ALA A 93 -10.01 3.61 -3.88
N TYR A 94 -9.92 4.83 -4.40
CA TYR A 94 -8.69 5.32 -5.04
C TYR A 94 -7.51 5.17 -4.07
N CYS A 95 -6.42 4.53 -4.52
CA CYS A 95 -5.27 4.16 -3.69
C CYS A 95 -5.57 3.17 -2.54
N LYS A 96 -6.64 2.36 -2.64
CA LYS A 96 -6.92 1.21 -1.77
C LYS A 96 -6.82 -0.07 -2.59
N PHE A 97 -5.60 -0.60 -2.75
CA PHE A 97 -5.34 -1.68 -3.72
C PHE A 97 -5.62 -3.06 -3.12
N LEU A 98 -5.11 -3.34 -1.92
CA LEU A 98 -5.52 -4.53 -1.17
C LEU A 98 -6.98 -4.38 -0.75
N LEU A 99 -7.75 -5.47 -0.88
CA LEU A 99 -9.19 -5.61 -0.61
C LEU A 99 -10.12 -4.97 -1.66
N TYR A 100 -9.80 -3.77 -2.17
CA TYR A 100 -10.69 -3.05 -3.09
C TYR A 100 -10.17 -2.92 -4.53
N GLY A 101 -8.89 -3.17 -4.79
CA GLY A 101 -8.33 -3.09 -6.15
C GLY A 101 -8.51 -1.72 -6.81
N SER A 102 -8.60 -0.63 -6.03
CA SER A 102 -8.94 0.69 -6.56
C SER A 102 -10.27 0.72 -7.36
N GLU A 103 -11.21 -0.19 -7.11
CA GLU A 103 -12.43 -0.29 -7.91
C GLU A 103 -13.42 0.86 -7.63
N LYS A 104 -14.14 1.33 -8.66
CA LYS A 104 -15.22 2.30 -8.48
C LYS A 104 -16.47 1.63 -7.92
N GLY A 105 -17.14 2.30 -6.99
CA GLY A 105 -18.39 1.82 -6.42
C GLY A 105 -18.53 2.19 -4.95
N SER A 106 -19.59 1.68 -4.32
CA SER A 106 -19.82 1.85 -2.88
C SER A 106 -18.95 0.89 -2.09
N LEU A 107 -18.33 1.40 -1.02
CA LEU A 107 -17.55 0.60 -0.08
C LEU A 107 -18.40 0.23 1.15
N PRO A 108 -18.16 -0.93 1.78
CA PRO A 108 -18.75 -1.25 3.07
C PRO A 108 -18.39 -0.21 4.13
N SER A 109 -19.38 0.33 4.85
CA SER A 109 -19.16 1.35 5.89
C SER A 109 -18.44 0.82 7.14
N GLY A 110 -18.46 -0.50 7.35
CA GLY A 110 -17.82 -1.16 8.48
C GLY A 110 -16.33 -1.44 8.33
N ILE A 111 -15.76 -1.21 7.14
CA ILE A 111 -14.36 -1.53 6.86
C ILE A 111 -13.53 -0.27 6.69
N ARG A 112 -12.35 -0.24 7.33
CA ARG A 112 -11.35 0.81 7.18
C ARG A 112 -9.98 0.21 6.88
N ILE A 113 -9.26 0.83 5.95
CA ILE A 113 -7.95 0.38 5.47
C ILE A 113 -6.92 1.48 5.72
N PHE A 114 -5.92 1.19 6.55
CA PHE A 114 -4.76 2.04 6.80
C PHE A 114 -3.63 1.54 5.93
N ASN A 115 -3.31 2.26 4.87
CA ASN A 115 -2.33 1.76 3.93
C ASN A 115 -1.36 2.80 3.39
N LYS A 116 -0.33 2.28 2.72
CA LYS A 116 0.53 3.06 1.85
C LYS A 116 0.78 2.27 0.57
N VAL A 117 0.42 2.88 -0.55
CA VAL A 117 0.59 2.30 -1.89
C VAL A 117 1.83 2.82 -2.60
N GLY A 118 2.24 2.11 -3.65
CA GLY A 118 3.11 2.59 -4.70
C GLY A 118 2.90 1.86 -6.01
N ASP A 119 2.83 2.60 -7.11
CA ASP A 119 2.66 2.11 -8.48
C ASP A 119 3.65 2.80 -9.41
N ALA A 120 4.67 2.09 -9.87
CA ALA A 120 5.69 2.64 -10.76
C ALA A 120 6.47 1.55 -11.47
N TYR A 121 6.86 1.79 -12.72
CA TYR A 121 7.68 0.85 -13.50
C TYR A 121 7.08 -0.56 -13.59
N GLY A 122 5.75 -0.66 -13.63
CA GLY A 122 5.03 -1.94 -13.60
C GLY A 122 4.98 -2.60 -12.23
N PHE A 123 5.58 -2.06 -11.18
CA PHE A 123 5.39 -2.58 -9.83
C PHE A 123 4.14 -1.97 -9.20
N LEU A 124 3.29 -2.82 -8.62
CA LEU A 124 2.16 -2.42 -7.81
C LEU A 124 2.36 -2.97 -6.39
N THR A 125 2.42 -2.07 -5.41
CA THR A 125 2.68 -2.39 -4.00
C THR A 125 1.62 -1.77 -3.11
N ASP A 126 1.19 -2.52 -2.11
CA ASP A 126 0.35 -2.02 -1.02
C ASP A 126 0.73 -2.72 0.29
N ILE A 127 0.92 -1.91 1.34
CA ILE A 127 1.07 -2.36 2.72
C ILE A 127 -0.14 -1.83 3.48
N ALA A 128 -0.94 -2.73 4.02
CA ALA A 128 -2.25 -2.37 4.56
C ALA A 128 -2.51 -3.06 5.89
N TYR A 129 -3.06 -2.30 6.81
CA TYR A 129 -3.80 -2.80 7.96
C TYR A 129 -5.28 -2.62 7.71
N ILE A 130 -6.01 -3.73 7.72
CA ILE A 130 -7.43 -3.77 7.37
C ILE A 130 -8.20 -4.10 8.64
N VAL A 131 -9.22 -3.28 8.91
CA VAL A 131 -10.12 -3.40 10.06
C VAL A 131 -11.54 -3.54 9.55
N ASP A 132 -12.22 -4.59 9.98
CA ASP A 132 -13.66 -4.79 9.81
C ASP A 132 -14.32 -4.67 11.20
N PHE A 133 -14.89 -3.51 11.46
CA PHE A 133 -15.50 -3.17 12.75
C PHE A 133 -16.76 -3.99 13.04
N ASP A 134 -17.50 -4.37 11.99
CA ASP A 134 -18.78 -5.07 12.14
C ASP A 134 -18.55 -6.54 12.52
N ASN A 135 -17.53 -7.17 11.93
CA ASN A 135 -17.16 -8.55 12.23
C ASN A 135 -16.07 -8.70 13.31
N LYS A 136 -15.53 -7.58 13.83
CA LYS A 136 -14.39 -7.55 14.77
C LYS A 136 -13.21 -8.35 14.24
N VAL A 137 -12.84 -8.08 12.99
CA VAL A 137 -11.71 -8.70 12.30
C VAL A 137 -10.66 -7.63 12.02
N GLU A 138 -9.39 -8.01 12.19
CA GLU A 138 -8.25 -7.18 11.79
C GLU A 138 -7.14 -8.07 11.22
N PHE A 139 -6.36 -7.53 10.29
CA PHE A 139 -5.11 -8.15 9.84
C PHE A 139 -4.20 -7.15 9.13
N LEU A 140 -2.89 -7.43 9.19
CA LEU A 140 -1.86 -6.78 8.39
C LEU A 140 -1.55 -7.62 7.16
N LEU A 141 -1.53 -6.99 5.99
CA LEU A 141 -1.21 -7.63 4.73
C LEU A 141 -0.31 -6.73 3.89
N SER A 142 0.65 -7.33 3.19
CA SER A 142 1.59 -6.59 2.35
C SER A 142 1.89 -7.40 1.10
N ALA A 143 1.82 -6.76 -0.05
CA ALA A 143 2.04 -7.42 -1.33
C ALA A 143 2.69 -6.47 -2.34
N THR A 144 3.56 -7.04 -3.17
CA THR A 144 4.10 -6.40 -4.37
C THR A 144 3.94 -7.37 -5.54
N ILE A 145 3.42 -6.88 -6.66
CA ILE A 145 3.31 -7.63 -7.92
C ILE A 145 3.99 -6.85 -9.05
N SER A 146 4.70 -7.56 -9.92
CA SER A 146 5.22 -7.00 -11.17
C SER A 146 4.21 -7.23 -12.30
N CYS A 147 3.66 -6.13 -12.79
CA CYS A 147 2.68 -6.00 -13.87
C CYS A 147 3.36 -5.45 -15.14
N ASN A 148 4.51 -6.02 -15.50
CA ASN A 148 5.26 -5.64 -16.70
C ASN A 148 5.53 -6.89 -17.56
N SER A 149 4.48 -7.42 -18.20
CA SER A 149 4.60 -8.66 -18.96
C SER A 149 5.41 -8.53 -20.25
N ASP A 150 5.45 -7.36 -20.88
CA ASP A 150 6.23 -7.15 -22.10
C ASP A 150 7.72 -6.88 -21.81
N GLY A 151 8.06 -6.53 -20.56
CA GLY A 151 9.43 -6.32 -20.10
C GLY A 151 10.03 -5.00 -20.57
N ILE A 152 9.21 -4.03 -20.97
CA ILE A 152 9.61 -2.69 -21.37
C ILE A 152 9.28 -1.72 -20.24
N TYR A 153 10.23 -0.87 -19.86
CA TYR A 153 9.98 0.15 -18.82
C TYR A 153 9.75 1.54 -19.44
N ASN A 154 9.00 2.39 -18.74
CA ASN A 154 8.66 3.77 -19.13
C ASN A 154 7.87 3.89 -20.44
N ASP A 155 7.12 2.86 -20.83
CA ASP A 155 6.28 2.88 -22.03
C ASP A 155 4.79 3.07 -21.74
N ASP A 156 4.45 3.23 -20.47
CA ASP A 156 3.09 3.38 -19.92
C ASP A 156 2.13 2.21 -20.24
N LYS A 157 2.68 1.02 -20.53
CA LYS A 157 1.89 -0.19 -20.86
C LYS A 157 2.06 -1.27 -19.80
N TYR A 158 1.55 -0.99 -18.60
CA TYR A 158 1.58 -1.96 -17.50
C TYR A 158 0.26 -2.72 -17.37
N ASP A 159 0.34 -3.97 -16.90
CA ASP A 159 -0.82 -4.85 -16.69
C ASP A 159 -1.61 -4.52 -15.40
N TYR A 160 -1.63 -3.27 -14.95
CA TYR A 160 -2.25 -2.88 -13.68
C TYR A 160 -3.75 -3.18 -13.65
N ASP A 161 -4.50 -2.70 -14.64
CA ASP A 161 -5.97 -2.85 -14.66
C ASP A 161 -6.41 -4.29 -14.88
N ARG A 162 -5.68 -5.03 -15.71
CA ARG A 162 -6.05 -6.39 -16.10
C ARG A 162 -5.58 -7.45 -15.09
N ILE A 163 -4.44 -7.24 -14.44
CA ILE A 163 -3.79 -8.23 -13.58
C ILE A 163 -3.56 -7.69 -12.17
N GLY A 164 -2.89 -6.53 -12.04
CA GLY A 164 -2.42 -6.00 -10.75
C GLY A 164 -3.54 -5.71 -9.75
N TYR A 165 -4.47 -4.81 -10.12
CA TYR A 165 -5.58 -4.43 -9.26
C TYR A 165 -6.52 -5.60 -8.94
N PRO A 166 -6.94 -6.45 -9.91
CA PRO A 166 -7.72 -7.65 -9.60
C PRO A 166 -7.00 -8.62 -8.66
N PHE A 167 -5.69 -8.82 -8.83
CA PHE A 167 -4.90 -9.69 -7.97
C PHE A 167 -4.90 -9.19 -6.51
N LEU A 168 -4.58 -7.91 -6.28
CA LEU A 168 -4.53 -7.35 -4.92
C LEU A 168 -5.92 -7.29 -4.25
N LYS A 169 -6.97 -7.01 -5.02
CA LYS A 169 -8.36 -7.11 -4.56
C LYS A 169 -8.67 -8.51 -4.06
N ASN A 170 -8.49 -9.51 -4.92
CA ASN A 170 -8.83 -10.89 -4.62
C ASN A 170 -7.99 -11.46 -3.47
N LEU A 171 -6.71 -11.10 -3.39
CA LEU A 171 -5.85 -11.48 -2.27
C LEU A 171 -6.40 -10.91 -0.94
N GLY A 172 -6.73 -9.62 -0.90
CA GLY A 172 -7.29 -9.01 0.32
C GLY A 172 -8.63 -9.60 0.73
N GLN A 173 -9.52 -9.87 -0.24
CA GLN A 173 -10.83 -10.49 0.01
C GLN A 173 -10.70 -11.91 0.53
N LEU A 174 -9.82 -12.72 -0.08
CA LEU A 174 -9.54 -14.08 0.36
C LEU A 174 -9.08 -14.11 1.83
N ILE A 175 -8.17 -13.22 2.21
CA ILE A 175 -7.69 -13.15 3.60
C ILE A 175 -8.79 -12.66 4.54
N LEU A 176 -9.60 -11.66 4.14
CA LEU A 176 -10.72 -11.20 4.95
C LEU A 176 -11.74 -12.33 5.21
N ASP A 177 -12.09 -13.10 4.18
CA ASP A 177 -13.03 -14.20 4.29
C ASP A 177 -12.50 -15.32 5.19
N TYR A 178 -11.21 -15.65 5.05
CA TYR A 178 -10.55 -16.58 5.97
C TYR A 178 -10.59 -16.05 7.41
N GLU A 179 -10.19 -14.80 7.63
CA GLU A 179 -10.16 -14.19 8.95
C GLU A 179 -11.56 -14.13 9.58
N LYS A 180 -12.65 -13.92 8.83
CA LYS A 180 -14.02 -13.99 9.39
C LYS A 180 -14.37 -15.35 9.98
N THR A 181 -13.80 -16.44 9.47
CA THR A 181 -14.06 -17.80 9.94
C THR A 181 -13.03 -18.33 10.94
N ARG A 182 -11.88 -17.66 11.07
CA ARG A 182 -10.80 -18.09 11.95
C ARG A 182 -11.23 -18.04 13.42
N GLU A 183 -11.13 -19.18 14.10
CA GLU A 183 -11.27 -19.23 15.56
C GLU A 183 -10.15 -18.43 16.23
N ARG A 184 -10.52 -17.51 17.12
CA ARG A 184 -9.59 -16.63 17.82
C ARG A 184 -9.65 -16.83 19.31
N ARG A 185 -8.48 -16.98 19.92
CA ARG A 185 -8.33 -16.92 21.37
C ARG A 185 -8.63 -15.54 21.93
N PHE A 186 -8.34 -14.49 21.16
CA PHE A 186 -8.51 -13.09 21.55
C PHE A 186 -9.31 -12.34 20.50
N VAL A 187 -10.39 -11.68 20.93
CA VAL A 187 -11.14 -10.74 20.10
C VAL A 187 -10.35 -9.44 20.03
N PRO A 188 -10.16 -8.85 18.84
CA PRO A 188 -9.38 -7.62 18.72
C PRO A 188 -10.08 -6.43 19.39
N ASP A 189 -9.29 -5.61 20.09
CA ASP A 189 -9.73 -4.31 20.60
C ASP A 189 -9.45 -3.24 19.54
N LEU A 190 -10.51 -2.81 18.87
CA LEU A 190 -10.44 -1.84 17.77
C LEU A 190 -10.70 -0.40 18.22
N SER A 191 -10.83 -0.14 19.52
CA SER A 191 -11.17 1.18 20.07
C SER A 191 -10.22 2.28 19.59
N LYS A 192 -8.92 1.97 19.50
CA LYS A 192 -7.86 2.85 18.96
C LYS A 192 -8.17 3.37 17.55
N PHE A 193 -8.93 2.65 16.75
CA PHE A 193 -9.19 2.96 15.33
C PHE A 193 -10.59 3.52 15.06
N GLN A 194 -11.45 3.64 16.08
CA GLN A 194 -12.83 4.09 15.91
C GLN A 194 -13.00 5.60 15.69
N PHE A 195 -11.97 6.42 15.92
CA PHE A 195 -12.02 7.87 15.69
C PHE A 195 -12.23 8.28 14.22
N ILE A 196 -12.29 7.29 13.31
CA ILE A 196 -12.43 7.43 11.86
C ILE A 196 -13.87 7.07 11.43
N ARG A 197 -14.75 6.66 12.36
CA ARG A 197 -16.19 6.48 12.10
C ARG A 197 -16.94 7.80 12.13
#